data_AF-X1GF71-F1
#
_entry.id   AF-X1GF71-F1
#
_cell.length_a   1.000
_cell.length_b   1.000
_cell.length_c   1.000
_cell.angle_alpha   90.00
_cell.angle_beta   90.00
_cell.angle_gamma   90.00
#
_symmetry.space_group_name_H-M   'P 1'
#
loop_
_entity.id
_entity.type
_entity.pdbx_description
1 polymer ?
#
loop_
_entity_poly.entity_id
_entity_poly.type
_entity_poly.pdbx_seq_one_letter_code
_entity_poly.pdbx_strand_id
1 'polypeptide(L)' 'MKKQIHLIGGHSMFILLPKTWINKMGLKQGDMVEVTEEGDRVIIQK' A
#
# COMPACT_ATOMS: atom_id res chain seq x y z
N MET A 1 8.25 8.73 -10.82
CA MET A 1 6.84 8.63 -10.35
C MET A 1 6.78 9.14 -8.92
N LYS A 2 6.06 10.23 -8.64
CA LYS A 2 5.85 10.72 -7.26
C LYS A 2 4.75 9.89 -6.59
N LYS A 3 4.99 9.36 -5.39
CA LYS A 3 3.97 8.68 -4.57
C LYS A 3 3.08 9.77 -3.94
N GLN A 4 1.76 9.64 -4.05
CA GLN A 4 0.80 10.60 -3.49
C GLN A 4 0.19 9.99 -2.23
N ILE A 5 0.36 10.68 -1.09
CA ILE A 5 -0.22 10.30 0.20
C ILE A 5 -1.52 11.09 0.34
N HIS A 6 -2.62 10.40 0.65
CA HIS A 6 -3.92 11.02 0.85
C HIS A 6 -4.41 10.75 2.27
N LEU A 7 -4.82 11.81 2.97
CA LEU A 7 -5.54 11.72 4.24
C LEU A 7 -7.04 11.77 3.92
N ILE A 8 -7.76 10.68 4.21
CA ILE A 8 -9.22 10.60 4.08
C ILE A 8 -9.76 10.35 5.49
N GLY A 9 -10.70 11.19 5.94
CA GLY A 9 -11.16 11.35 7.33
C GLY A 9 -11.05 10.14 8.28
N GLY A 10 -10.54 10.40 9.48
CA GLY A 10 -10.13 9.40 10.48
C GLY A 10 -8.61 9.38 10.67
N HIS A 11 -8.10 8.85 11.78
CA HIS A 11 -6.66 8.79 12.12
C HIS A 11 -5.84 7.80 11.25
N SER A 12 -6.30 7.51 10.04
CA SER A 12 -5.74 6.48 9.17
C SER A 12 -4.95 7.09 8.02
N MET A 13 -3.76 6.55 7.76
CA MET A 13 -2.92 6.93 6.62
C MET A 13 -3.13 5.95 5.46
N PHE A 14 -3.32 6.48 4.25
CA PHE A 14 -3.48 5.68 3.05
C PHE A 14 -2.41 6.02 2.01
N ILE A 15 -1.89 4.98 1.35
CA ILE A 15 -0.99 5.11 0.20
C ILE A 15 -1.65 4.52 -1.03
N LEU A 16 -1.58 5.25 -2.14
CA LEU A 16 -1.99 4.72 -3.43
C LEU A 16 -0.88 3.84 -4.00
N LEU A 17 -1.17 2.55 -4.17
CA LEU A 17 -0.26 1.63 -4.85
C LEU A 17 -0.38 1.79 -6.38
N PRO A 18 0.74 1.80 -7.11
CA PRO A 18 0.71 1.76 -8.57
C PRO A 18 -0.06 0.54 -9.10
N LYS A 19 -0.83 0.72 -10.18
CA LYS A 19 -1.56 -0.38 -10.84
C LYS A 19 -0.65 -1.55 -11.23
N THR A 20 0.59 -1.26 -11.64
CA THR A 20 1.57 -2.28 -12.00
C THR A 20 1.97 -3.17 -10.82
N TRP A 21 2.04 -2.62 -9.61
CA TRP A 21 2.33 -3.39 -8.40
C TRP A 21 1.15 -4.26 -8.00
N ILE A 22 -0.06 -3.70 -8.01
CA ILE A 22 -1.32 -4.42 -7.76
C ILE A 22 -1.42 -5.63 -8.70
N ASN A 23 -1.20 -5.42 -10.00
CA ASN A 23 -1.25 -6.49 -11.01
C ASN A 23 -0.15 -7.54 -10.79
N LYS A 24 1.08 -7.11 -10.49
CA LYS A 24 2.21 -8.03 -10.25
C LYS A 24 2.01 -8.88 -8.99
N MET A 25 1.41 -8.31 -7.95
CA MET A 25 1.10 -9.00 -6.70
C MET A 25 -0.22 -9.79 -6.76
N GLY A 26 -1.01 -9.63 -7.83
CA GLY A 26 -2.31 -10.27 -7.97
C GLY A 26 -3.29 -9.87 -6.87
N LEU A 27 -3.26 -8.60 -6.45
CA LEU A 27 -4.14 -8.06 -5.42
C LEU A 27 -5.49 -7.62 -6.02
N LYS A 28 -6.57 -7.86 -5.28
CA LYS A 28 -7.92 -7.41 -5.59
C LYS A 28 -8.44 -6.49 -4.48
N GLN A 29 -9.49 -5.75 -4.79
CA GLN A 29 -10.17 -4.93 -3.78
C GLN A 29 -10.70 -5.83 -2.66
N GLY A 30 -10.39 -5.48 -1.42
CA GLY A 30 -10.78 -6.24 -0.23
C GLY A 30 -9.77 -7.31 0.20
N ASP A 31 -8.71 -7.56 -0.56
CA ASP A 31 -7.62 -8.43 -0.12
C ASP A 31 -6.93 -7.84 1.13
N MET A 32 -6.68 -8.70 2.11
CA MET A 32 -5.79 -8.39 3.22
C MET A 32 -4.35 -8.65 2.82
N VAL A 33 -3.44 -7.77 3.24
CA VAL A 33 -2.01 -7.86 3.00
C VAL A 33 -1.25 -7.65 4.30
N GLU A 34 -0.11 -8.30 4.44
CA GLU A 34 0.78 -8.08 5.57
C GLU A 34 1.65 -6.85 5.30
N VAL A 35 1.79 -5.99 6.30
CA VAL A 35 2.60 -4.78 6.23
C VAL A 35 3.61 -4.83 7.37
N THR A 36 4.88 -4.91 7.03
CA THR A 36 5.99 -4.94 7.99
C THR A 36 6.91 -3.74 7.82
N GLU A 37 7.55 -3.34 8.91
CA GLU A 37 8.58 -2.29 8.92
C GLU A 37 9.96 -2.93 8.86
N GLU A 38 10.80 -2.46 7.93
CA GLU A 38 12.18 -2.87 7.79
C GLU A 38 13.06 -1.61 7.64
N GLY A 39 13.57 -1.11 8.78
CA GLY A 39 14.37 0.10 8.83
C GLY A 39 13.56 1.34 8.43
N ASP A 40 13.93 2.00 7.34
CA ASP A 40 13.23 3.17 6.79
C ASP A 40 12.16 2.81 5.75
N ARG A 41 11.83 1.51 5.62
CA ARG A 41 10.95 0.99 4.59
C ARG A 41 9.74 0.30 5.19
N VAL A 42 8.63 0.42 4.47
CA VAL A 42 7.44 -0.40 4.66
C VAL A 42 7.42 -1.45 3.57
N ILE A 43 7.35 -2.71 3.96
CA ILE A 43 7.29 -3.87 3.07
C ILE A 43 5.86 -4.40 3.06
N ILE A 44 5.34 -4.66 1.86
CA ILE A 44 3.97 -5.18 1.66
C ILE A 44 4.10 -6.59 1.11
N GLN A 45 3.54 -7.56 1.81
CA GLN A 45 3.58 -8.99 1.47
C GLN A 45 2.17 -9.57 1.39
N LYS A 46 2.01 -10.65 0.62
CA LYS A 46 0.76 -11.40 0.48
C LYS A 46 0.92 -12.77 1.11
#